data_AF-A0A7W2YNF4-F1
#
_entry.id   AF-A0A7W2YNF4-F1
#
_cell.length_a   1.000
_cell.length_b   1.000
_cell.length_c   1.000
_cell.angle_alpha   90.00
_cell.angle_beta   90.00
_cell.angle_gamma   90.00
#
_symmetry.space_group_name_H-M   'P 1'
#
loop_
_entity.id
_entity.type
_entity.pdbx_description
1 polymer ?
#
loop_
_entity_poly.entity_id
_entity_poly.type
_entity_poly.pdbx_seq_one_letter_code
_entity_poly.pdbx_strand_id
1 'polypeptide(L)'
;MKMKIYLITLIVLINASFEVSAANKVDKNYNVDAKCYVELADGEKVIYLATVKENQVNKLVDTLAGKKIPTPYAKKKQQVQLAFECVLLESKFNSSKANELFEKQPR
;
A
#
# COMPACT_ATOMS: atom_id res chain seq x y z
N MET A 1 72.85 6.10 19.54
CA MET A 1 72.82 4.69 19.13
C MET A 1 71.39 4.38 18.69
N LYS A 2 71.19 4.08 17.40
CA LYS A 2 69.86 3.89 16.76
C LYS A 2 69.27 2.55 17.22
N MET A 3 68.06 2.54 17.76
CA MET A 3 67.35 1.29 18.07
C MET A 3 66.15 1.10 17.14
N LYS A 4 66.03 -0.15 16.69
CA LYS A 4 65.36 -0.61 15.48
C LYS A 4 63.84 -0.52 15.58
N ILE A 5 63.24 -0.06 14.49
CA ILE A 5 61.81 -0.17 14.16
C ILE A 5 61.44 -1.66 14.14
N TYR A 6 60.41 -2.04 14.89
CA TYR A 6 59.73 -3.32 14.71
C TYR A 6 58.27 -3.07 14.30
N LEU A 7 57.98 -3.41 13.04
CA LEU A 7 56.66 -3.60 12.49
C LEU A 7 55.95 -4.72 13.27
N ILE A 8 54.78 -4.43 13.84
CA ILE A 8 53.75 -5.44 14.09
C ILE A 8 52.43 -4.85 13.59
N THR A 9 52.15 -5.09 12.31
CA THR A 9 50.84 -4.85 11.70
C THR A 9 49.85 -5.85 12.28
N LEU A 10 48.97 -5.40 13.18
CA LEU A 10 47.84 -6.18 13.66
C LEU A 10 46.70 -6.06 12.64
N ILE A 11 46.62 -7.00 11.71
CA ILE A 11 45.50 -7.13 10.77
C ILE A 11 44.33 -7.72 11.54
N VAL A 12 43.37 -6.88 11.93
CA VAL A 12 42.10 -7.34 12.49
C VAL A 12 41.19 -7.75 11.33
N LEU A 13 41.09 -9.05 11.08
CA LEU A 13 40.07 -9.64 10.20
C LEU A 13 38.72 -9.55 10.90
N ILE A 14 37.94 -8.52 10.61
CA ILE A 14 36.54 -8.43 11.04
C ILE A 14 35.73 -9.34 10.10
N ASN A 15 35.39 -10.53 10.58
CA ASN A 15 34.38 -11.37 9.95
C ASN A 15 33.02 -10.70 10.15
N ALA A 16 32.60 -9.86 9.20
CA ALA A 16 31.21 -9.41 9.14
C ALA A 16 30.35 -10.57 8.62
N SER A 17 29.71 -11.31 9.51
CA SER A 17 28.59 -12.17 9.14
C SER A 17 27.40 -11.26 8.81
N PHE A 18 27.15 -11.06 7.51
CA PHE A 18 25.89 -10.49 7.07
C PHE A 18 24.80 -11.53 7.33
N GLU A 19 24.03 -11.35 8.40
CA GLU A 19 22.74 -12.00 8.52
C GLU A 19 21.82 -11.39 7.44
N VAL A 20 21.84 -11.99 6.25
CA VAL A 20 20.77 -11.82 5.29
C VAL A 20 19.54 -12.46 5.92
N SER A 21 18.79 -11.65 6.65
CA SER A 21 17.39 -11.95 6.94
C SER A 21 16.65 -11.94 5.62
N ALA A 22 16.64 -13.09 4.93
CA ALA A 22 15.71 -13.35 3.87
C ALA A 22 14.31 -13.36 4.52
N ALA A 23 13.66 -12.20 4.54
CA ALA A 23 12.24 -12.13 4.84
C ALA A 23 11.57 -13.03 3.81
N ASN A 24 11.16 -14.24 4.25
CA ASN A 24 10.30 -15.11 3.48
C ASN A 24 9.06 -14.28 3.15
N LYS A 25 9.02 -13.71 1.95
CA LYS A 25 7.82 -13.09 1.40
C LYS A 25 6.86 -14.25 1.17
N VAL A 26 6.14 -14.62 2.23
CA VAL A 26 4.94 -15.45 2.09
C VAL A 26 4.14 -14.77 1.00
N ASP A 27 3.94 -15.49 -0.11
CA ASP A 27 3.21 -14.93 -1.23
C ASP A 27 1.76 -14.72 -0.75
N LYS A 28 1.47 -13.47 -0.43
CA LYS A 28 0.24 -13.00 0.22
C LYS A 28 -0.90 -13.03 -0.81
N ASN A 29 -1.27 -14.25 -1.21
CA ASN A 29 -2.24 -14.56 -2.25
C ASN A 29 -3.64 -14.87 -1.69
N TYR A 30 -3.89 -14.57 -0.42
CA TYR A 30 -5.23 -14.61 0.13
C TYR A 30 -6.02 -13.34 -0.25
N ASN A 31 -7.35 -13.47 -0.23
CA ASN A 31 -8.23 -12.35 -0.50
C ASN A 31 -8.41 -11.51 0.77
N VAL A 32 -8.44 -10.20 0.61
CA VAL A 32 -8.72 -9.21 1.66
C VAL A 32 -9.74 -8.21 1.14
N ASP A 33 -10.49 -7.63 2.07
CA ASP A 33 -11.39 -6.54 1.75
C ASP A 33 -10.65 -5.21 1.87
N ALA A 34 -10.88 -4.35 0.89
CA ALA A 34 -10.31 -3.04 0.77
C ALA A 34 -11.40 -2.00 0.51
N LYS A 35 -11.08 -0.77 0.87
CA LYS A 35 -11.90 0.41 0.56
C LYS A 35 -11.04 1.48 -0.09
N CYS A 36 -11.60 2.14 -1.08
CA CYS A 36 -10.93 3.17 -1.87
C CYS A 36 -11.73 4.46 -1.89
N TYR A 37 -11.07 5.58 -1.65
CA TYR A 37 -11.64 6.90 -1.88
C TYR A 37 -11.39 7.31 -3.32
N VAL A 38 -12.46 7.47 -4.10
CA VAL A 38 -12.40 7.70 -5.54
C VAL A 38 -13.26 8.88 -5.97
N GLU A 39 -12.89 9.50 -7.08
CA GLU A 39 -13.70 10.47 -7.81
C GLU A 39 -14.23 9.81 -9.09
N LEU A 40 -15.52 10.01 -9.35
CA LEU A 40 -16.21 9.56 -10.54
C LEU A 40 -16.10 10.61 -11.65
N ALA A 41 -16.44 10.23 -12.88
CA ALA A 41 -16.36 11.11 -14.05
C ALA A 41 -17.22 12.39 -13.97
N ASP A 42 -18.25 12.42 -13.11
CA ASP A 42 -19.08 13.59 -12.83
C ASP A 42 -18.55 14.46 -11.67
N GLY A 43 -17.39 14.11 -11.10
CA GLY A 43 -16.76 14.81 -9.99
C GLY A 43 -17.26 14.38 -8.61
N GLU A 44 -18.25 13.48 -8.53
CA GLU A 44 -18.71 12.94 -7.25
C GLU A 44 -17.61 12.09 -6.61
N LYS A 45 -17.40 12.25 -5.31
CA LYS A 45 -16.44 11.44 -4.55
C LYS A 45 -17.17 10.41 -3.72
N VAL A 46 -16.76 9.15 -3.84
CA VAL A 46 -17.41 8.00 -3.19
C VAL A 46 -16.36 7.06 -2.58
N ILE A 47 -16.82 6.19 -1.69
CA ILE A 47 -16.06 5.04 -1.21
C ILE A 47 -16.43 3.81 -2.03
N TYR A 48 -15.45 3.23 -2.70
CA TYR A 48 -15.57 1.96 -3.39
C TYR A 48 -15.08 0.81 -2.51
N LEU A 49 -15.87 -0.25 -2.38
CA LEU A 49 -15.50 -1.46 -1.65
C LEU A 49 -15.10 -2.56 -2.63
N ALA A 50 -14.00 -3.25 -2.36
CA ALA A 50 -13.47 -4.30 -3.22
C ALA A 50 -12.85 -5.43 -2.41
N THR A 51 -12.98 -6.65 -2.92
CA THR A 51 -12.22 -7.81 -2.43
C THR A 51 -11.12 -8.13 -3.43
N VAL A 52 -9.86 -8.09 -2.99
CA VAL A 52 -8.67 -8.29 -3.85
C VAL A 52 -7.63 -9.17 -3.17
N LYS A 53 -6.57 -9.52 -3.89
CA LYS A 53 -5.38 -10.12 -3.27
C LYS A 53 -4.69 -9.09 -2.38
N GLU A 54 -4.19 -9.50 -1.22
CA GLU A 54 -3.52 -8.59 -0.29
C GLU A 54 -2.34 -7.85 -0.95
N ASN A 55 -1.56 -8.56 -1.77
CA ASN A 55 -0.46 -7.97 -2.54
C ASN A 55 -0.91 -6.95 -3.64
N GLN A 56 -2.21 -6.83 -3.90
CA GLN A 56 -2.78 -5.89 -4.86
C GLN A 56 -3.40 -4.65 -4.22
N VAL A 57 -3.58 -4.61 -2.88
CA VAL A 57 -4.22 -3.46 -2.20
C VAL A 57 -3.52 -2.15 -2.55
N ASN A 58 -2.18 -2.13 -2.48
CA ASN A 58 -1.37 -0.96 -2.82
C ASN A 58 -1.42 -0.58 -4.31
N LYS A 59 -1.83 -1.51 -5.18
CA LYS A 59 -1.96 -1.29 -6.63
C LYS A 59 -3.38 -0.89 -7.05
N LEU A 60 -4.37 -0.95 -6.15
CA LEU A 60 -5.74 -0.60 -6.53
C LEU A 60 -5.81 0.85 -7.01
N VAL A 61 -5.15 1.77 -6.32
CA VAL A 61 -5.15 3.21 -6.67
C VAL A 61 -4.79 3.41 -8.14
N ASP A 62 -3.72 2.77 -8.61
CA ASP A 62 -3.23 2.94 -9.98
C ASP A 62 -4.12 2.26 -11.03
N THR A 63 -4.88 1.24 -10.64
CA THR A 63 -5.67 0.44 -11.59
C THR A 63 -7.14 0.82 -11.64
N LEU A 64 -7.62 1.70 -10.76
CA LEU A 64 -9.03 2.05 -10.68
C LEU A 64 -9.46 3.08 -11.72
N ALA A 65 -8.58 3.99 -12.13
CA ALA A 65 -8.89 4.99 -13.14
C ALA A 65 -9.38 4.34 -14.44
N GLY A 66 -10.49 4.85 -14.98
CA GLY A 66 -11.14 4.32 -16.18
C GLY A 66 -12.01 3.07 -15.97
N LYS A 67 -11.96 2.40 -14.81
CA LYS A 67 -12.84 1.28 -14.51
C LYS A 67 -14.25 1.76 -14.18
N LYS A 68 -15.25 0.93 -14.53
CA LYS A 68 -16.64 1.12 -14.14
C LYS A 68 -16.95 0.34 -12.87
N ILE A 69 -17.30 1.04 -11.80
CA ILE A 69 -17.58 0.45 -10.49
C ILE A 69 -19.05 0.61 -10.10
N PRO A 70 -19.63 -0.31 -9.32
CA PRO A 70 -20.90 -0.06 -8.66
C PRO A 70 -20.74 1.05 -7.61
N THR A 71 -21.81 1.81 -7.41
CA THR A 71 -21.89 2.93 -6.48
C THR A 71 -23.23 2.87 -5.77
N PRO A 72 -23.35 3.33 -4.51
CA PRO A 72 -24.59 3.19 -3.74
C PRO A 72 -25.80 3.90 -4.35
N TYR A 73 -25.57 5.00 -5.09
CA TYR A 73 -26.62 5.91 -5.53
C TYR A 73 -27.10 5.68 -6.96
N ALA A 74 -26.38 4.88 -7.75
CA ALA A 74 -26.66 4.70 -9.17
C ALA A 74 -26.97 3.23 -9.51
N LYS A 75 -28.04 3.02 -10.28
CA LYS A 75 -28.39 1.70 -10.83
C LYS A 75 -27.35 1.17 -11.82
N LYS A 76 -26.64 2.07 -12.49
CA LYS A 76 -25.60 1.74 -13.47
C LYS A 76 -24.23 2.01 -12.87
N LYS A 77 -23.25 1.19 -13.24
CA LYS A 77 -21.86 1.41 -12.83
C LYS A 77 -21.35 2.75 -13.38
N GLN A 78 -20.65 3.51 -12.54
CA GLN A 78 -20.04 4.79 -12.91
C GLN A 78 -18.54 4.62 -13.14
N GLN A 79 -17.99 5.42 -14.05
CA GLN A 79 -16.57 5.38 -14.38
C GLN A 79 -15.78 6.18 -13.34
N VAL A 80 -14.70 5.60 -12.84
CA VAL A 80 -13.74 6.28 -11.96
C VAL A 80 -12.87 7.20 -12.81
N GLN A 81 -12.82 8.48 -12.43
CA GLN A 81 -11.89 9.46 -12.97
C GLN A 81 -10.53 9.36 -12.29
N LEU A 82 -10.52 9.22 -10.97
CA LEU A 82 -9.30 9.19 -10.15
C LEU A 82 -9.53 8.38 -8.88
N ALA A 83 -8.50 7.67 -8.41
CA ALA A 83 -8.46 7.12 -7.05
C ALA A 83 -7.44 7.90 -6.23
N PHE A 84 -7.83 8.34 -5.02
CA PHE A 84 -6.96 9.11 -4.13
C PHE A 84 -6.16 8.21 -3.22
N GLU A 85 -6.82 7.23 -2.61
CA GLU A 85 -6.20 6.28 -1.69
C GLU A 85 -7.04 5.00 -1.59
N CYS A 86 -6.36 3.89 -1.36
CA CYS A 86 -6.96 2.60 -1.06
C CYS A 86 -6.28 2.00 0.16
N VAL A 87 -7.08 1.51 1.09
CA VAL A 87 -6.62 0.89 2.34
C VAL A 87 -7.41 -0.38 2.60
N LEU A 88 -6.93 -1.24 3.50
CA LEU A 88 -7.73 -2.35 4.01
C LEU A 88 -9.03 -1.83 4.63
N LEU A 89 -10.11 -2.63 4.57
CA LEU A 89 -11.43 -2.21 5.02
C LEU A 89 -11.42 -1.72 6.49
N GLU A 90 -10.67 -2.40 7.34
CA GLU A 90 -10.48 -2.11 8.76
C GLU A 90 -9.55 -0.92 9.04
N SER A 91 -8.75 -0.51 8.06
CA SER A 91 -7.80 0.60 8.21
C SER A 91 -8.49 1.95 8.06
N LYS A 92 -7.91 3.00 8.66
CA LYS A 92 -8.34 4.38 8.41
C LYS A 92 -7.71 4.90 7.13
N PHE A 93 -8.45 5.74 6.42
CA PHE A 93 -7.89 6.58 5.37
C PHE A 93 -6.96 7.63 5.99
N ASN A 94 -5.98 8.11 5.23
CA ASN A 94 -5.19 9.26 5.61
C ASN A 94 -6.02 10.56 5.53
N SER A 95 -6.98 10.64 4.60
CA SER A 95 -7.90 11.76 4.49
C SER A 95 -9.00 11.71 5.55
N SER A 96 -9.10 12.74 6.38
CA SER A 96 -10.23 12.90 7.32
C SER A 96 -11.57 12.94 6.59
N LYS A 97 -11.63 13.57 5.40
CA LYS A 97 -12.83 13.64 4.58
C LYS A 97 -13.24 12.27 4.04
N ALA A 98 -12.27 11.42 3.67
CA ALA A 98 -12.56 10.06 3.23
C ALA A 98 -13.10 9.21 4.38
N ASN A 99 -12.54 9.34 5.58
CA ASN A 99 -13.07 8.67 6.77
C ASN A 99 -14.50 9.12 7.08
N GLU A 100 -14.77 10.44 7.08
CA GLU A 100 -16.12 10.96 7.32
C GLU A 100 -17.13 10.46 6.28
N LEU A 101 -16.74 10.45 5.00
CA LEU A 101 -17.58 9.93 3.93
C LEU A 101 -17.86 8.43 4.12
N PHE A 102 -16.86 7.63 4.51
CA PHE A 102 -17.04 6.21 4.76
C PHE A 102 -18.05 5.90 5.86
N GLU A 103 -18.08 6.70 6.93
CA GLU A 103 -19.06 6.55 8.01
C GLU A 103 -20.49 6.90 7.57
N LYS A 104 -20.64 7.81 6.61
CA LYS A 104 -21.94 8.34 6.18
C LYS A 104 -22.52 7.62 4.95
N GLN A 105 -21.67 7.04 4.11
CA GLN A 105 -22.08 6.46 2.84
C GLN A 105 -22.89 5.16 3.04
N PRO A 106 -24.08 5.02 2.42
CA PRO A 106 -24.81 3.76 2.40
C PRO A 106 -24.01 2.64 1.72
N ARG A 107 -24.20 1.40 2.20
CA ARG A 107 -23.54 0.20 1.67
C ARG A 107 -24.42 -0.56 0.71
#